data_AF-A0A409Y056-F1
#
_entry.id   AF-A0A409Y056-F1
#
_cell.length_a   1.000
_cell.length_b   1.000
_cell.length_c   1.000
_cell.angle_alpha   90.00
_cell.angle_beta   90.00
_cell.angle_gamma   90.00
#
_symmetry.space_group_name_H-M   'P 1'
#
loop_
_entity.id
_entity.type
_entity.pdbx_description
1 polymer ?
#
loop_
_entity_poly.entity_id
_entity_poly.type
_entity_poly.pdbx_seq_one_letter_code
_entity_poly.pdbx_strand_id
1 'polypeptide(L)'
;MSESTTRDQLSVALEHARRAVNIDKEGIDMTAAIIAYGQSVAILSSVIEELRKELSEAPQEKRIQMEQDVIKVVEIHNSYRDRMFLLSEATGIPIPSSVRRPLL
;
A
#
# COMPACT_ATOMS: atom_id res chain seq x y z
N MET A 1 -14.70 9.40 -12.00
CA MET A 1 -14.45 8.07 -11.41
C MET A 1 -15.20 8.03 -10.09
N SER A 2 -15.82 6.89 -9.78
CA SER A 2 -16.72 6.72 -8.63
C SER A 2 -15.99 6.08 -7.45
N GLU A 3 -16.50 6.30 -6.24
CA GLU A 3 -16.08 5.67 -4.96
C GLU A 3 -15.84 4.14 -5.06
N SER A 4 -16.50 3.48 -6.01
CA SER A 4 -16.30 2.06 -6.34
C SER A 4 -14.87 1.75 -6.78
N THR A 5 -14.23 2.63 -7.58
CA THR A 5 -12.89 2.36 -8.13
C THR A 5 -11.82 2.37 -7.05
N THR A 6 -11.87 3.33 -6.12
CA THR A 6 -10.95 3.42 -4.97
C THR A 6 -11.10 2.20 -4.06
N ARG A 7 -12.34 1.75 -3.83
CA ARG A 7 -12.64 0.55 -3.04
C ARG A 7 -12.09 -0.72 -3.69
N ASP A 8 -12.26 -0.86 -5.00
CA ASP A 8 -11.77 -2.02 -5.76
C ASP A 8 -10.24 -2.07 -5.74
N GLN A 9 -9.57 -0.93 -5.94
CA GLN A 9 -8.12 -0.82 -5.83
C GLN A 9 -7.61 -1.17 -4.43
N LEU A 10 -8.28 -0.68 -3.38
CA LEU A 10 -7.94 -1.02 -2.01
C LEU A 10 -8.07 -2.53 -1.75
N SER A 11 -9.12 -3.17 -2.27
CA SER A 11 -9.31 -4.62 -2.17
C SER A 11 -8.15 -5.38 -2.82
N VAL A 12 -7.75 -4.99 -4.03
CA VAL A 12 -6.61 -5.60 -4.74
C VAL A 12 -5.30 -5.38 -3.97
N ALA A 13 -5.06 -4.18 -3.46
CA ALA A 13 -3.88 -3.89 -2.66
C ALA A 13 -3.78 -4.77 -1.40
N LEU A 14 -4.91 -4.99 -0.71
CA LEU A 14 -4.97 -5.83 0.48
C LEU A 14 -4.81 -7.32 0.15
N GLU A 15 -5.22 -7.76 -1.04
CA GLU A 15 -4.96 -9.13 -1.53
C GLU A 15 -3.45 -9.36 -1.74
N HIS A 16 -2.76 -8.43 -2.41
CA HIS A 16 -1.31 -8.48 -2.56
C HIS A 16 -0.60 -8.50 -1.20
N ALA A 17 -1.01 -7.67 -0.25
CA ALA A 17 -0.44 -7.65 1.10
C ALA A 17 -0.66 -8.97 1.85
N ARG A 18 -1.86 -9.55 1.75
CA ARG A 18 -2.17 -10.85 2.37
C ARG A 18 -1.29 -11.95 1.80
N ARG A 19 -1.11 -11.97 0.48
CA ARG A 19 -0.20 -12.90 -0.20
C ARG A 19 1.24 -12.69 0.27
N ALA A 20 1.69 -11.45 0.35
CA ALA A 20 3.04 -11.11 0.81
C ALA A 20 3.30 -11.63 2.24
N VAL A 21 2.36 -11.39 3.16
CA VAL A 21 2.45 -11.87 4.56
C VAL A 21 2.53 -13.39 4.63
N ASN A 22 1.77 -14.11 3.80
CA ASN A 22 1.79 -15.57 3.80
C ASN A 22 3.16 -16.10 3.33
N ILE A 23 3.69 -15.56 2.23
CA ILE A 23 4.98 -15.98 1.67
C ILE A 23 6.13 -15.61 2.63
N ASP A 24 6.09 -14.41 3.20
CA ASP A 24 7.06 -13.91 4.18
C ASP A 24 7.12 -14.82 5.41
N LYS A 25 5.95 -15.22 5.95
CA LYS A 25 5.87 -16.16 7.08
C LYS A 25 6.42 -17.54 6.76
N GLU A 26 6.20 -18.04 5.54
CA GLU A 26 6.75 -19.32 5.10
C GLU A 26 8.28 -19.26 4.93
N GLY A 27 8.80 -18.09 4.54
CA GLY A 27 10.24 -17.83 4.41
C GLY A 27 10.92 -18.57 3.26
N ILE A 28 10.13 -19.13 2.32
CA ILE A 28 10.63 -19.97 1.22
C ILE A 28 11.03 -19.13 0.01
N ASP A 29 10.22 -18.14 -0.38
CA ASP A 29 10.46 -17.27 -1.54
C ASP A 29 10.39 -15.80 -1.15
N MET A 30 11.52 -15.30 -0.62
CA MET A 30 11.64 -13.90 -0.22
C MET A 30 11.54 -12.92 -1.40
N THR A 31 11.88 -13.37 -2.61
CA THR A 31 11.70 -12.55 -3.82
C THR A 31 10.21 -12.33 -4.09
N ALA A 32 9.41 -13.38 -4.04
CA ALA A 32 7.96 -13.28 -4.21
C ALA A 32 7.29 -12.45 -3.10
N ALA A 33 7.76 -12.55 -1.85
CA ALA A 33 7.27 -11.71 -0.75
C ALA A 33 7.55 -10.22 -1.00
N ILE A 34 8.79 -9.86 -1.39
CA ILE A 34 9.17 -8.47 -1.71
C ILE A 34 8.34 -7.92 -2.86
N ILE A 35 8.15 -8.71 -3.93
CA ILE A 35 7.32 -8.31 -5.07
C ILE A 35 5.87 -8.06 -4.65
N ALA A 36 5.28 -8.97 -3.87
CA ALA A 36 3.89 -8.87 -3.44
C ALA A 36 3.67 -7.67 -2.49
N TYR A 37 4.57 -7.44 -1.53
CA TYR A 37 4.50 -6.24 -0.69
C TYR A 37 4.58 -4.98 -1.51
N GLY A 38 5.51 -4.93 -2.46
CA GLY A 38 5.65 -3.75 -3.28
C GLY A 38 4.43 -3.51 -4.18
N GLN A 39 3.82 -4.54 -4.76
CA GLN A 39 2.58 -4.39 -5.54
C GLN A 39 1.47 -3.77 -4.70
N SER A 40 1.33 -4.20 -3.45
CA SER A 40 0.40 -3.58 -2.50
C SER A 40 0.73 -2.10 -2.27
N VAL A 41 1.99 -1.79 -1.97
CA VAL A 41 2.48 -0.42 -1.74
C VAL A 41 2.17 0.50 -2.93
N ALA A 42 2.47 0.06 -4.17
CA ALA A 42 2.25 0.86 -5.36
C ALA A 42 0.77 1.20 -5.61
N ILE A 43 -0.14 0.25 -5.33
CA ILE A 43 -1.58 0.48 -5.43
C ILE A 43 -2.04 1.40 -4.30
N LEU A 44 -1.61 1.15 -3.05
CA LEU A 44 -1.94 2.01 -1.90
C LEU A 44 -1.45 3.45 -2.11
N SER A 45 -0.30 3.68 -2.73
CA SER A 45 0.15 5.04 -3.05
C SER A 45 -0.87 5.77 -3.95
N SER A 46 -1.40 5.07 -4.97
CA SER A 46 -2.42 5.63 -5.87
C SER A 46 -3.72 5.92 -5.12
N VAL A 47 -4.17 4.98 -4.28
CA VAL A 47 -5.37 5.14 -3.43
C VAL A 47 -5.20 6.32 -2.48
N ILE A 48 -4.03 6.51 -1.87
CA ILE A 48 -3.76 7.64 -0.96
C ILE A 48 -3.82 8.98 -1.72
N GLU A 49 -3.24 9.05 -2.92
CA GLU A 49 -3.31 10.24 -3.78
C GLU A 49 -4.76 10.60 -4.10
N GLU A 50 -5.58 9.61 -4.45
CA GLU A 50 -7.01 9.78 -4.75
C GLU A 50 -7.78 10.24 -3.49
N LEU A 51 -7.61 9.56 -2.35
CA LEU A 51 -8.28 9.94 -1.10
C LEU A 51 -7.87 11.33 -0.61
N ARG A 52 -6.60 11.73 -0.78
CA ARG A 52 -6.15 13.09 -0.47
C ARG A 52 -6.82 14.13 -1.36
N LYS A 53 -7.00 13.82 -2.65
CA LYS A 53 -7.74 14.69 -3.57
C LYS A 53 -9.20 14.81 -3.14
N GLU A 54 -9.87 13.70 -2.86
CA GLU A 54 -11.25 13.69 -2.38
C GLU A 54 -11.41 14.47 -1.07
N LEU A 55 -10.47 14.33 -0.12
CA LEU A 55 -10.45 15.08 1.14
C LEU A 55 -10.35 16.60 0.92
N SER A 56 -9.58 17.03 -0.08
CA SER A 56 -9.43 18.44 -0.41
C SER A 56 -10.73 19.06 -0.94
N GLU A 57 -11.52 18.26 -1.67
CA GLU A 57 -12.81 18.64 -2.28
C GLU A 57 -14.01 18.41 -1.33
N ALA A 58 -13.79 17.76 -0.18
CA ALA A 58 -14.85 17.34 0.73
C ALA A 58 -15.50 18.49 1.51
N PRO A 59 -16.83 18.43 1.77
CA PRO A 59 -17.51 19.31 2.71
C PRO A 59 -16.92 19.21 4.12
N GLN A 60 -16.94 20.31 4.88
CA GLN A 60 -16.33 20.40 6.21
C GLN A 60 -16.86 19.33 7.18
N GLU A 61 -18.13 18.96 7.06
CA GLU A 61 -18.78 17.92 7.89
C GLU A 61 -18.21 16.51 7.67
N LYS A 62 -17.75 16.19 6.45
CA LYS A 62 -17.19 14.87 6.10
C LYS A 62 -15.66 14.82 6.20
N ARG A 63 -15.01 15.99 6.23
CA ARG A 63 -13.55 16.11 6.18
C ARG A 63 -12.84 15.35 7.31
N ILE A 64 -13.35 15.42 8.54
CA ILE A 64 -12.72 14.74 9.70
C ILE A 64 -12.69 13.22 9.51
N GLN A 65 -13.81 12.62 9.08
CA GLN A 65 -13.88 11.16 8.86
C GLN A 65 -12.97 10.74 7.71
N MET A 66 -12.99 11.48 6.60
CA MET A 66 -12.14 11.20 5.44
C MET A 66 -10.65 11.35 5.77
N GLU A 67 -10.28 12.31 6.61
CA GLU A 67 -8.90 12.48 7.09
C GLU A 67 -8.45 11.27 7.91
N GLN A 68 -9.30 10.74 8.79
CA GLN A 68 -9.01 9.51 9.52
C GLN A 68 -8.84 8.31 8.59
N ASP A 69 -9.62 8.23 7.51
CA ASP A 69 -9.52 7.13 6.56
C ASP A 69 -8.23 7.23 5.72
N VAL A 70 -7.83 8.44 5.31
CA VAL A 70 -6.51 8.69 4.69
C VAL A 70 -5.39 8.26 5.62
N ILE A 71 -5.44 8.63 6.91
CA ILE A 71 -4.42 8.26 7.90
C ILE A 71 -4.29 6.74 8.00
N LYS A 72 -5.40 6.00 8.14
CA LYS A 72 -5.37 4.53 8.22
C LYS A 72 -4.71 3.90 6.99
N VAL A 73 -5.06 4.37 5.79
CA VAL A 73 -4.49 3.82 4.55
C VAL A 73 -2.98 4.15 4.46
N VAL A 74 -2.57 5.34 4.89
CA VAL A 74 -1.15 5.74 4.97
C VAL A 74 -0.38 4.87 5.97
N GLU A 75 -0.94 4.56 7.14
CA GLU A 75 -0.31 3.68 8.13
C GLU A 75 -0.11 2.26 7.59
N ILE A 76 -1.13 1.70 6.91
CA ILE A 76 -1.04 0.40 6.26
C ILE A 76 0.04 0.40 5.17
N HIS A 77 0.04 1.42 4.32
CA HIS A 77 1.05 1.61 3.28
C HIS A 77 2.46 1.62 3.87
N ASN A 78 2.69 2.43 4.92
CA ASN A 78 4.00 2.55 5.55
C ASN A 78 4.44 1.22 6.17
N SER A 79 3.54 0.51 6.85
CA SER A 79 3.84 -0.80 7.42
C SER A 79 4.33 -1.81 6.37
N TYR A 80 3.65 -1.89 5.22
CA TYR A 80 4.03 -2.80 4.13
C TYR A 80 5.31 -2.36 3.42
N ARG A 81 5.49 -1.05 3.23
CA ARG A 81 6.71 -0.48 2.66
C ARG A 81 7.92 -0.78 3.55
N ASP A 82 7.79 -0.57 4.85
CA ASP A 82 8.87 -0.80 5.80
C ASP A 82 9.21 -2.29 5.91
N ARG A 83 8.20 -3.18 5.90
CA ARG A 83 8.44 -4.62 5.84
C ARG A 83 9.17 -5.05 4.56
N MET A 84 8.79 -4.50 3.41
CA MET A 84 9.48 -4.73 2.13
C MET A 84 10.95 -4.30 2.19
N PHE A 85 11.24 -3.12 2.77
CA PHE A 85 12.62 -2.66 2.95
C PHE A 85 13.42 -3.55 3.89
N LEU A 86 12.85 -3.94 5.03
CA LEU A 86 13.48 -4.87 5.98
C LEU A 86 13.79 -6.22 5.32
N LEU A 87 12.87 -6.76 4.52
CA LEU A 87 13.11 -8.01 3.79
C LEU A 87 14.25 -7.86 2.77
N SER A 88 14.26 -6.76 2.02
CA SER A 88 15.32 -6.48 1.06
C SER A 88 16.69 -6.38 1.72
N GLU A 89 16.78 -5.67 2.85
CA GLU A 89 18.00 -5.55 3.64
C GLU A 89 18.46 -6.89 4.23
N ALA A 90 17.55 -7.65 4.84
CA ALA A 90 17.88 -8.90 5.51
C ALA A 90 18.30 -10.01 4.53
N THR A 91 17.77 -10.00 3.31
CA THR A 91 18.00 -11.07 2.32
C THR A 91 19.01 -10.67 1.24
N GLY A 92 19.34 -9.39 1.12
CA GLY A 92 20.14 -8.83 0.02
C GLY A 92 19.41 -8.79 -1.33
N ILE A 93 18.13 -9.20 -1.38
CA ILE A 93 17.34 -9.17 -2.61
C ILE A 93 16.90 -7.72 -2.87
N PRO A 94 17.21 -7.13 -4.04
CA PRO A 94 16.86 -5.75 -4.32
C PRO A 94 15.36 -5.56 -4.55
N ILE A 95 14.82 -4.43 -4.11
CA ILE A 95 13.44 -4.03 -4.43
C ILE A 95 13.35 -3.71 -5.93
N PRO A 96 12.44 -4.34 -6.69
CA PRO A 96 12.31 -4.08 -8.11
C PRO A 96 11.94 -2.62 -8.39
N SER A 97 12.60 -2.01 -9.38
CA SER A 97 12.37 -0.62 -9.77
C SER A 97 10.94 -0.35 -10.26
N SER A 98 10.29 -1.36 -10.85
CA SER A 98 8.89 -1.32 -11.29
C SER A 98 7.90 -1.10 -10.14
N VAL A 99 8.35 -1.28 -8.91
CA VAL A 99 7.51 -1.23 -7.70
C VAL A 99 7.91 -0.06 -6.78
N ARG A 100 8.95 0.66 -7.17
CA ARG A 100 9.49 1.83 -6.48
C ARG A 100 8.69 3.07 -6.90
N ARG A 101 7.46 3.24 -6.40
CA ARG A 101 6.80 4.56 -6.45
C ARG A 101 7.37 5.48 -5.36
N PRO A 102 7.42 6.81 -5.59
CA PRO A 102 8.12 7.74 -4.72
C PRO A 102 7.48 7.80 -3.34
N LEU A 103 8.30 8.14 -2.34
CA LEU A 103 7.85 8.52 -1.01
C LEU A 103 6.94 9.76 -1.14
N LEU A 104 5.66 9.61 -0.76
CA LEU A 104 4.69 10.70 -0.60
C LEU A 104 5.17 11.76 0.39
#